data_AF-A0A7S1LBZ5-F1
#
_entry.id   AF-A0A7S1LBZ5-F1
#
_cell.length_a   1.000
_cell.length_b   1.000
_cell.length_c   1.000
_cell.angle_alpha   90.00
_cell.angle_beta   90.00
_cell.angle_gamma   90.00
#
_symmetry.space_group_name_H-M   'P 1'
#
loop_
_entity.id
_entity.type
_entity.pdbx_description
1 polymer ?
#
loop_
_entity_poly.entity_id
_entity_poly.type
_entity_poly.pdbx_seq_one_letter_code
_entity_poly.pdbx_strand_id
1 'polypeptide(L)'
;ERKLFYDELMCGVVGTKLSMLSLGFLHDMNVGYTVDFTGAETMRWGADDGCGPHLHRCNTAAGLRDKYFCFAEPATTQSQPACTWDYASVGFCHVGTSTSAFPQAFQYYTASNVGGASPFMDGCPVVAGYSNRRCNVDTPESSDDVILGHTFSQNGRCLVGTGIIQSGFSSTRVDGPRCVEVQCTSANVVSFRVGGSGSYTQCG
;
A
#
# COMPACT_ATOMS: atom_id res chain seq x y z
N GLU A 1 -2.20 13.14 -12.15
CA GLU A 1 -3.29 12.38 -11.52
C GLU A 1 -2.70 11.22 -10.72
N ARG A 2 -2.79 11.22 -9.38
CA ARG A 2 -2.13 10.19 -8.54
C ARG A 2 -3.06 9.04 -8.19
N LYS A 3 -4.39 9.25 -8.15
CA LYS A 3 -5.36 8.18 -7.90
C LYS A 3 -5.21 7.03 -8.90
N LEU A 4 -4.88 7.35 -10.15
CA LEU A 4 -4.77 6.38 -11.24
C LEU A 4 -3.35 5.80 -11.37
N PHE A 5 -2.33 6.56 -10.99
CA PHE A 5 -0.93 6.25 -11.23
C PHE A 5 -0.12 6.45 -9.95
N TYR A 6 -0.49 5.72 -8.89
CA TYR A 6 0.04 5.95 -7.54
C TYR A 6 1.56 5.80 -7.44
N ASP A 7 2.12 4.88 -8.24
CA ASP A 7 3.52 4.45 -8.19
C ASP A 7 4.40 5.25 -9.14
N GLU A 8 3.78 6.08 -9.98
CA GLU A 8 4.39 6.74 -11.12
C GLU A 8 5.32 7.86 -10.68
N LEU A 9 6.51 7.92 -11.27
CA LEU A 9 7.56 8.88 -10.91
C LEU A 9 7.12 10.34 -10.98
N MET A 10 6.35 10.70 -12.01
CA MET A 10 5.90 12.04 -12.36
C MET A 10 4.48 12.36 -11.86
N CYS A 11 3.95 11.60 -10.88
CA CYS A 11 2.70 11.98 -10.22
C CYS A 11 2.91 13.11 -9.19
N GLY A 12 1.81 13.66 -8.64
CA GLY A 12 1.85 14.84 -7.75
C GLY A 12 2.65 14.68 -6.45
N VAL A 13 3.08 13.46 -6.16
CA VAL A 13 4.06 13.10 -5.13
C VAL A 13 4.97 12.07 -5.76
N VAL A 14 6.28 12.26 -5.66
CA VAL A 14 7.26 11.37 -6.31
C VAL A 14 6.96 9.90 -6.02
N GLY A 15 6.66 9.15 -7.08
CA GLY A 15 6.47 7.69 -7.04
C GLY A 15 7.80 6.94 -7.09
N THR A 16 7.73 5.62 -7.29
CA THR A 16 8.91 4.74 -7.29
C THR A 16 9.19 4.09 -8.64
N LYS A 17 8.35 4.35 -9.66
CA LYS A 17 8.38 3.66 -10.95
C LYS A 17 8.48 4.63 -12.12
N LEU A 18 9.55 4.52 -12.90
CA LEU A 18 9.65 5.16 -14.21
C LEU A 18 8.91 4.29 -15.24
N SER A 19 7.63 4.58 -15.43
CA SER A 19 6.74 3.75 -16.24
C SER A 19 6.77 4.09 -17.73
N MET A 20 6.13 3.24 -18.54
CA MET A 20 5.85 3.54 -19.96
C MET A 20 5.06 4.84 -20.14
N LEU A 21 4.28 5.28 -19.14
CA LEU A 21 3.51 6.53 -19.23
C LEU A 21 4.44 7.75 -19.26
N SER A 22 5.37 7.84 -18.31
CA SER A 22 6.38 8.91 -18.29
C SER A 22 7.30 8.84 -19.50
N LEU A 23 7.75 7.63 -19.87
CA LEU A 23 8.59 7.44 -21.05
C LEU A 23 7.86 7.85 -22.34
N GLY A 24 6.57 7.55 -22.47
CA GLY A 24 5.73 8.00 -23.58
C GLY A 24 5.58 9.52 -23.63
N PHE A 25 5.33 10.16 -22.49
CA PHE A 25 5.29 11.62 -22.40
C PHE A 25 6.62 12.26 -22.83
N LEU A 26 7.75 11.72 -22.36
CA LEU A 26 9.07 12.18 -22.77
C LEU A 26 9.29 12.00 -24.28
N HIS A 27 8.95 10.83 -24.82
CA HIS A 27 9.07 10.54 -26.24
C HIS A 27 8.28 11.55 -27.09
N ASP A 28 7.05 11.87 -26.69
CA ASP A 28 6.17 12.80 -27.41
C ASP A 28 6.63 14.26 -27.33
N MET A 29 7.32 14.65 -26.26
CA MET A 29 7.94 15.98 -26.17
C MET A 29 9.03 16.19 -27.22
N ASN A 30 9.74 15.12 -27.62
CA ASN A 30 10.71 15.11 -28.70
C ASN A 30 11.75 16.27 -28.64
N VAL A 31 12.31 16.52 -27.45
CA VAL A 31 13.24 17.64 -27.21
C VAL A 31 14.73 17.26 -27.30
N GLY A 32 15.08 16.34 -28.21
CA GLY A 32 16.48 16.00 -28.49
C GLY A 32 17.04 14.80 -27.73
N TYR A 33 16.17 13.94 -27.19
CA TYR A 33 16.53 12.61 -26.68
C TYR A 33 15.68 11.53 -27.32
N THR A 34 16.21 10.31 -27.37
CA THR A 34 15.46 9.11 -27.78
C THR A 34 15.15 8.28 -26.54
N VAL A 35 13.91 7.84 -26.43
CA VAL A 35 13.43 7.07 -25.28
C VAL A 35 13.58 5.58 -25.54
N ASP A 36 14.20 4.87 -24.60
CA ASP A 36 14.24 3.41 -24.58
C ASP A 36 13.12 2.86 -23.69
N PHE A 37 12.09 2.29 -24.33
CA PHE A 37 10.95 1.70 -23.63
C PHE A 37 11.27 0.35 -22.96
N THR A 38 12.39 -0.29 -23.27
CA THR A 38 12.76 -1.58 -22.66
C THR A 38 13.13 -1.45 -21.19
N GLY A 39 13.55 -0.25 -20.77
CA GLY A 39 13.83 0.07 -19.37
C GLY A 39 12.60 0.47 -18.55
N ALA A 40 11.40 0.40 -19.11
CA ALA A 40 10.18 0.81 -18.42
C ALA A 40 9.89 -0.10 -17.22
N GLU A 41 9.67 0.51 -16.05
CA GLU A 41 9.25 -0.23 -14.87
C GLU A 41 7.74 -0.48 -14.89
N THR A 42 7.34 -1.70 -14.52
CA THR A 42 5.93 -2.08 -14.39
C THR A 42 5.30 -1.36 -13.20
N MET A 43 4.28 -0.54 -13.45
CA MET A 43 3.36 -0.09 -12.40
C MET A 43 2.46 -1.25 -12.01
N ARG A 44 2.27 -1.48 -10.71
CA ARG A 44 1.34 -2.50 -10.22
C ARG A 44 -0.01 -1.89 -9.87
N TRP A 45 -0.01 -0.64 -9.41
CA TRP A 45 -1.23 0.13 -9.25
C TRP A 45 -1.93 0.34 -10.60
N GLY A 46 -3.19 -0.09 -10.70
CA GLY A 46 -3.99 0.00 -11.91
C GLY A 46 -3.67 -1.04 -12.99
N ALA A 47 -2.68 -1.92 -12.76
CA ALA A 47 -2.30 -2.94 -13.73
C ALA A 47 -3.37 -4.03 -13.86
N ASP A 48 -3.72 -4.34 -15.10
CA ASP A 48 -4.72 -5.35 -15.47
C ASP A 48 -6.11 -5.13 -14.85
N ASP A 49 -6.40 -3.91 -14.39
CA ASP A 49 -7.67 -3.54 -13.75
C ASP A 49 -8.72 -3.03 -14.76
N GLY A 50 -8.40 -3.07 -16.06
CA GLY A 50 -9.24 -2.56 -17.14
C GLY A 50 -9.58 -1.08 -16.99
N CYS A 51 -10.74 -0.66 -17.47
CA CYS A 51 -11.19 0.73 -17.36
C CYS A 51 -11.70 1.12 -15.96
N GLY A 52 -11.72 0.17 -15.02
CA GLY A 52 -12.42 0.31 -13.73
C GLY A 52 -11.99 1.53 -12.89
N PRO A 53 -10.69 1.73 -12.60
CA PRO A 53 -10.22 2.84 -11.75
C PRO A 53 -10.50 4.23 -12.36
N HIS A 54 -10.57 4.30 -13.69
CA HIS A 54 -10.77 5.52 -14.47
C HIS A 54 -12.24 5.93 -14.54
N LEU A 55 -13.16 4.96 -14.66
CA LEU A 55 -14.58 5.21 -14.85
C LEU A 55 -15.40 5.19 -13.56
N HIS A 56 -14.84 4.64 -12.48
CA HIS A 56 -15.58 4.44 -11.23
C HIS A 56 -15.01 5.28 -10.07
N ARG A 57 -15.91 5.54 -9.11
CA ARG A 57 -15.56 6.13 -7.81
C ARG A 57 -14.84 5.07 -6.98
N CYS A 58 -13.88 5.49 -6.16
CA CYS A 58 -13.07 4.53 -5.38
C CYS A 58 -13.90 3.71 -4.38
N ASN A 59 -15.05 4.21 -3.92
CA ASN A 59 -15.94 3.47 -3.02
C ASN A 59 -16.89 2.49 -3.72
N THR A 60 -17.06 2.58 -5.04
CA THR A 60 -17.98 1.72 -5.81
C THR A 60 -17.28 0.87 -6.87
N ALA A 61 -15.98 1.05 -7.06
CA ALA A 61 -15.18 0.26 -7.98
C ALA A 61 -15.05 -1.19 -7.48
N ALA A 62 -15.92 -2.08 -7.95
CA ALA A 62 -15.91 -3.50 -7.60
C ALA A 62 -14.54 -4.13 -7.89
N GLY A 63 -13.99 -4.88 -6.93
CA GLY A 63 -12.66 -5.51 -7.01
C GLY A 63 -11.47 -4.56 -6.79
N LEU A 64 -11.64 -3.27 -6.98
CA LEU A 64 -10.58 -2.25 -6.85
C LEU A 64 -10.63 -1.52 -5.51
N ARG A 65 -11.83 -1.38 -4.95
CA ARG A 65 -12.07 -0.79 -3.64
C ARG A 65 -11.15 -1.39 -2.59
N ASP A 66 -11.19 -2.71 -2.41
CA ASP A 66 -10.46 -3.38 -1.34
C ASP A 66 -9.00 -3.70 -1.71
N LYS A 67 -8.65 -3.58 -3.00
CA LYS A 67 -7.27 -3.75 -3.51
C LYS A 67 -6.40 -2.53 -3.23
N TYR A 68 -6.95 -1.33 -3.39
CA TYR A 68 -6.19 -0.07 -3.38
C TYR A 68 -6.61 0.90 -2.29
N PHE A 69 -7.90 0.90 -1.95
CA PHE A 69 -8.49 1.88 -1.07
C PHE A 69 -8.87 1.23 0.26
N CYS A 70 -9.02 2.05 1.28
CA CYS A 70 -9.44 1.59 2.59
C CYS A 70 -10.65 2.39 3.03
N PHE A 71 -11.83 1.76 3.04
CA PHE A 71 -13.04 2.41 3.55
C PHE A 71 -13.37 1.81 4.91
N ALA A 72 -13.21 2.60 5.96
CA ALA A 72 -13.63 2.26 7.31
C ALA A 72 -14.86 3.10 7.70
N GLU A 73 -15.91 2.44 8.18
CA GLU A 73 -17.08 3.08 8.77
C GLU A 73 -17.21 2.64 10.24
N PRO A 74 -17.26 3.56 11.22
CA PRO A 74 -17.16 5.02 11.05
C PRO A 74 -15.72 5.48 10.73
N ALA A 75 -15.62 6.54 9.93
CA ALA A 75 -14.38 7.21 9.50
C ALA A 75 -13.47 7.74 10.64
N THR A 76 -13.91 7.64 11.89
CA THR A 76 -13.23 8.19 13.08
C THR A 76 -12.26 7.23 13.74
N THR A 77 -12.26 5.96 13.35
CA THR A 77 -11.22 5.05 13.81
C THR A 77 -10.03 5.20 12.87
N GLN A 78 -8.95 5.83 13.34
CA GLN A 78 -7.61 5.56 12.82
C GLN A 78 -7.49 4.04 12.77
N SER A 79 -7.66 3.51 11.56
CA SER A 79 -8.26 2.21 11.37
C SER A 79 -7.29 1.13 11.77
N GLN A 80 -7.83 -0.06 12.03
CA GLN A 80 -7.06 -1.30 12.24
C GLN A 80 -5.80 -1.29 11.36
N PRO A 81 -4.63 -1.60 11.91
CA PRO A 81 -3.40 -1.63 11.14
C PRO A 81 -3.62 -2.44 9.87
N ALA A 82 -3.16 -1.93 8.74
CA ALA A 82 -3.28 -2.58 7.43
C ALA A 82 -1.92 -2.56 6.72
N CYS A 83 -1.75 -3.41 5.72
CA CYS A 83 -0.59 -3.30 4.84
C CYS A 83 -0.80 -2.21 3.82
N THR A 84 0.27 -1.46 3.51
CA THR A 84 0.29 -0.60 2.33
C THR A 84 0.09 -1.44 1.06
N TRP A 85 -0.42 -0.82 0.00
CA TRP A 85 -0.75 -1.52 -1.25
C TRP A 85 0.47 -2.24 -1.86
N ASP A 86 1.67 -1.69 -1.67
CA ASP A 86 2.96 -2.25 -2.13
C ASP A 86 3.53 -3.32 -1.19
N TYR A 87 2.83 -3.60 -0.07
CA TYR A 87 3.27 -4.48 1.00
C TYR A 87 4.62 -4.06 1.60
N ALA A 88 5.05 -2.81 1.47
CA ALA A 88 6.36 -2.38 1.99
C ALA A 88 6.32 -2.02 3.48
N SER A 89 5.16 -1.66 4.01
CA SER A 89 5.02 -1.16 5.38
C SER A 89 3.70 -1.57 6.02
N VAL A 90 3.72 -1.65 7.35
CA VAL A 90 2.48 -1.59 8.13
C VAL A 90 2.03 -0.13 8.17
N GLY A 91 0.75 0.10 8.02
CA GLY A 91 0.15 1.41 7.94
C GLY A 91 -1.22 1.47 8.59
N PHE A 92 -1.89 2.57 8.32
CA PHE A 92 -3.25 2.83 8.76
C PHE A 92 -4.04 3.45 7.61
N CYS A 93 -5.35 3.29 7.64
CA CYS A 93 -6.18 3.94 6.65
C CYS A 93 -6.16 5.46 6.86
N HIS A 94 -5.67 6.21 5.87
CA HIS A 94 -5.43 7.64 6.00
C HIS A 94 -6.68 8.44 5.64
N VAL A 95 -7.66 8.39 6.53
CA VAL A 95 -8.90 9.19 6.48
C VAL A 95 -8.72 10.43 7.36
N GLY A 96 -9.23 11.57 6.91
CA GLY A 96 -9.18 12.82 7.63
C GLY A 96 -10.43 13.65 7.43
N THR A 97 -10.57 14.67 8.28
CA THR A 97 -11.63 15.67 8.20
C THR A 97 -11.03 16.97 7.66
N SER A 98 -11.56 17.45 6.55
CA SER A 98 -11.22 18.75 5.96
C SER A 98 -12.00 19.87 6.64
N THR A 99 -11.44 21.09 6.60
CA THR A 99 -12.10 22.32 7.07
C THR A 99 -13.29 22.72 6.18
N SER A 100 -13.23 22.37 4.90
CA SER A 100 -14.30 22.58 3.91
C SER A 100 -14.83 21.25 3.39
N ALA A 101 -16.07 21.27 2.90
CA ALA A 101 -16.64 20.12 2.21
C ALA A 101 -15.84 19.79 0.94
N PHE A 102 -15.64 18.51 0.68
CA PHE A 102 -15.11 18.05 -0.60
C PHE A 102 -16.09 18.39 -1.74
N PRO A 103 -15.64 18.56 -2.98
CA PRO A 103 -16.54 18.60 -4.14
C PRO A 103 -17.43 17.36 -4.17
N GLN A 104 -18.68 17.49 -4.63
CA GLN A 104 -19.67 16.39 -4.60
C GLN A 104 -19.15 15.09 -5.27
N ALA A 105 -18.37 15.23 -6.35
CA ALA A 105 -17.75 14.10 -7.04
C ALA A 105 -16.74 13.30 -6.18
N PHE A 106 -16.18 13.92 -5.13
CA PHE A 106 -15.14 13.38 -4.24
C PHE A 106 -15.63 13.13 -2.80
N GLN A 107 -16.93 13.28 -2.55
CA GLN A 107 -17.53 12.91 -1.27
C GLN A 107 -17.87 11.41 -1.28
N TYR A 108 -17.15 10.61 -0.48
CA TYR A 108 -17.37 9.17 -0.37
C TYR A 108 -17.95 8.73 0.97
N TYR A 109 -17.93 9.61 1.97
CA TYR A 109 -18.45 9.39 3.32
C TYR A 109 -19.74 10.18 3.54
N THR A 110 -20.51 9.79 4.56
CA THR A 110 -21.75 10.48 4.94
C THR A 110 -21.51 11.95 5.28
N ALA A 111 -20.42 12.26 5.96
CA ALA A 111 -20.00 13.64 6.22
C ALA A 111 -19.26 14.21 5.01
N SER A 112 -19.75 15.34 4.47
CA SER A 112 -19.25 15.93 3.22
C SER A 112 -17.82 16.47 3.31
N ASN A 113 -17.28 16.66 4.51
CA ASN A 113 -15.91 17.09 4.77
C ASN A 113 -15.00 15.95 5.23
N VAL A 114 -15.42 14.69 5.10
CA VAL A 114 -14.62 13.52 5.46
C VAL A 114 -14.22 12.76 4.20
N GLY A 115 -12.95 12.35 4.14
CA GLY A 115 -12.38 11.67 2.99
C GLY A 115 -10.95 11.21 3.24
N GLY A 116 -10.31 10.70 2.20
CA GLY A 116 -8.86 10.46 2.20
C GLY A 116 -8.11 11.76 2.47
N ALA A 117 -7.15 11.71 3.39
CA ALA A 117 -6.40 12.88 3.82
C ALA A 117 -5.36 13.36 2.80
N SER A 118 -5.04 12.54 1.78
CA SER A 118 -4.12 12.93 0.72
C SER A 118 -4.85 13.81 -0.32
N PRO A 119 -4.36 15.03 -0.61
CA PRO A 119 -5.00 15.93 -1.58
C PRO A 119 -4.88 15.44 -3.03
N PHE A 120 -4.01 14.46 -3.30
CA PHE A 120 -3.75 13.93 -4.66
C PHE A 120 -4.56 12.69 -5.00
N MET A 121 -5.43 12.24 -4.09
CA MET A 121 -6.20 11.01 -4.25
C MET A 121 -7.68 11.26 -4.51
N ASP A 122 -8.07 12.48 -4.89
CA ASP A 122 -9.47 12.84 -5.16
C ASP A 122 -10.43 12.49 -4.01
N GLY A 123 -9.97 12.65 -2.76
CA GLY A 123 -10.71 12.27 -1.55
C GLY A 123 -10.74 10.77 -1.26
N CYS A 124 -10.09 9.93 -2.07
CA CYS A 124 -10.06 8.48 -1.88
C CYS A 124 -9.09 8.11 -0.75
N PRO A 125 -9.54 7.34 0.25
CA PRO A 125 -8.69 6.90 1.36
C PRO A 125 -7.79 5.73 0.92
N VAL A 126 -6.51 5.82 1.26
CA VAL A 126 -5.52 4.77 1.04
C VAL A 126 -4.76 4.47 2.33
N VAL A 127 -4.18 3.28 2.42
CA VAL A 127 -3.34 2.93 3.57
C VAL A 127 -2.03 3.71 3.47
N ALA A 128 -1.77 4.58 4.44
CA ALA A 128 -0.50 5.26 4.60
C ALA A 128 0.40 4.45 5.53
N GLY A 129 1.62 4.14 5.07
CA GLY A 129 2.61 3.44 5.88
C GLY A 129 3.06 4.29 7.07
N TYR A 130 3.21 3.66 8.24
CA TYR A 130 3.84 4.30 9.37
C TYR A 130 5.32 4.57 9.06
N SER A 131 5.83 5.73 9.46
CA SER A 131 7.25 6.07 9.29
C SER A 131 8.17 5.10 10.03
N ASN A 132 7.67 4.53 11.13
CA ASN A 132 8.37 3.63 12.03
C ASN A 132 7.89 2.18 11.92
N ARG A 133 7.31 1.74 10.78
CA ARG A 133 6.96 0.33 10.53
C ARG A 133 7.18 -0.06 9.07
N ARG A 134 8.34 0.33 8.55
CA ARG A 134 8.78 -0.02 7.19
C ARG A 134 9.42 -1.40 7.22
N CYS A 135 8.77 -2.38 6.59
CA CYS A 135 9.22 -3.78 6.65
C CYS A 135 10.57 -3.99 5.94
N ASN A 136 10.91 -3.10 5.00
CA ASN A 136 12.11 -3.15 4.18
C ASN A 136 13.35 -2.46 4.79
N VAL A 137 13.30 -2.08 6.07
CA VAL A 137 14.39 -1.41 6.79
C VAL A 137 14.72 -2.25 8.02
N ASP A 138 15.99 -2.65 8.17
CA ASP A 138 16.49 -3.63 9.16
C ASP A 138 16.52 -3.11 10.62
N THR A 139 15.45 -2.49 11.08
CA THR A 139 15.35 -1.97 12.45
C THR A 139 14.00 -2.36 13.05
N PRO A 140 13.98 -3.30 14.02
CA PRO A 140 12.83 -3.48 14.89
C PRO A 140 12.57 -2.20 15.67
N GLU A 141 11.30 -1.83 15.78
CA GLU A 141 10.91 -0.52 16.32
C GLU A 141 10.56 -0.62 17.80
N SER A 142 10.29 -1.83 18.28
CA SER A 142 10.01 -2.14 19.68
C SER A 142 10.22 -3.63 20.02
N SER A 143 10.25 -3.95 21.32
CA SER A 143 10.20 -5.33 21.80
C SER A 143 8.89 -6.04 21.44
N ASP A 144 7.79 -5.28 21.34
CA ASP A 144 6.48 -5.80 21.00
C ASP A 144 6.43 -6.32 19.57
N ASP A 145 7.20 -5.72 18.65
CA ASP A 145 7.27 -6.20 17.28
C ASP A 145 7.85 -7.62 17.22
N VAL A 146 8.84 -7.93 18.07
CA VAL A 146 9.41 -9.28 18.19
C VAL A 146 8.38 -10.25 18.75
N ILE A 147 7.69 -9.86 19.84
CA ILE A 147 6.64 -10.66 20.48
C ILE A 147 5.50 -10.97 19.51
N LEU A 148 5.15 -10.01 18.64
CA LEU A 148 4.09 -10.16 17.63
C LEU A 148 4.58 -10.80 16.33
N GLY A 149 5.84 -11.25 16.26
CA GLY A 149 6.36 -12.01 15.12
C GLY A 149 6.73 -11.16 13.90
N HIS A 150 6.99 -9.86 14.06
CA HIS A 150 7.52 -9.03 12.99
C HIS A 150 8.97 -9.40 12.66
N THR A 151 9.32 -9.37 11.37
CA THR A 151 10.68 -9.46 10.84
C THR A 151 10.91 -8.30 9.90
N PHE A 152 11.92 -7.52 10.20
CA PHE A 152 12.37 -6.38 9.41
C PHE A 152 13.64 -6.79 8.67
N SER A 153 13.64 -6.68 7.35
CA SER A 153 14.72 -7.10 6.47
C SER A 153 14.65 -6.32 5.16
N GLN A 154 15.73 -6.20 4.37
CA GLN A 154 15.65 -5.57 3.04
C GLN A 154 14.57 -6.19 2.12
N ASN A 155 14.32 -7.50 2.28
CA ASN A 155 13.26 -8.24 1.57
C ASN A 155 11.95 -8.35 2.37
N GLY A 156 11.81 -7.58 3.44
CA GLY A 156 10.65 -7.59 4.30
C GLY A 156 9.41 -7.06 3.59
N ARG A 157 8.29 -7.77 3.77
CA ARG A 157 6.98 -7.37 3.25
C ARG A 157 5.94 -7.46 4.35
N CYS A 158 4.93 -6.63 4.25
CA CYS A 158 3.76 -6.65 5.12
C CYS A 158 2.77 -7.70 4.62
N LEU A 159 2.44 -8.68 5.45
CA LEU A 159 1.37 -9.64 5.22
C LEU A 159 0.38 -9.61 6.38
N VAL A 160 -0.88 -9.94 6.12
CA VAL A 160 -1.89 -10.09 7.17
C VAL A 160 -1.83 -11.50 7.72
N GLY A 161 -1.71 -11.63 9.04
CA GLY A 161 -1.72 -12.91 9.74
C GLY A 161 -2.74 -12.94 10.86
N THR A 162 -3.01 -14.15 11.36
CA THR A 162 -3.92 -14.39 12.48
C THR A 162 -3.23 -15.24 13.53
N GLY A 163 -3.44 -14.93 14.81
CA GLY A 163 -2.89 -15.69 15.93
C GLY A 163 -1.36 -15.69 16.03
N ILE A 164 -0.67 -14.66 15.50
CA ILE A 164 0.80 -14.59 15.54
C ILE A 164 1.24 -13.91 16.83
N ILE A 165 1.83 -14.71 17.72
CA ILE A 165 2.46 -14.26 18.97
C ILE A 165 3.50 -15.26 19.46
N GLN A 166 4.55 -14.76 20.09
CA GLN A 166 5.59 -15.57 20.73
C GLN A 166 5.01 -16.39 21.90
N SER A 167 5.43 -17.65 22.00
CA SER A 167 5.03 -18.54 23.10
C SER A 167 5.34 -17.92 24.47
N GLY A 168 4.37 -17.98 25.38
CA GLY A 168 4.47 -17.40 26.72
C GLY A 168 3.94 -15.96 26.84
N PHE A 169 3.55 -15.33 25.73
CA PHE A 169 2.93 -14.00 25.73
C PHE A 169 1.45 -14.08 25.34
N SER A 170 0.67 -13.09 25.76
CA SER A 170 -0.72 -12.90 25.35
C SER A 170 -0.95 -11.44 24.95
N SER A 171 -1.80 -11.23 23.94
CA SER A 171 -2.15 -9.90 23.45
C SER A 171 -3.51 -9.94 22.80
N THR A 172 -4.20 -8.80 22.77
CA THR A 172 -5.43 -8.62 21.97
C THR A 172 -5.12 -8.29 20.50
N ARG A 173 -3.84 -8.09 20.15
CA ARG A 173 -3.38 -7.68 18.82
C ARG A 173 -2.72 -8.81 18.04
N VAL A 174 -3.11 -10.06 18.28
CA VAL A 174 -2.50 -11.25 17.64
C VAL A 174 -2.88 -11.39 16.16
N ASP A 175 -3.91 -10.69 15.73
CA ASP A 175 -4.32 -10.60 14.33
C ASP A 175 -3.87 -9.28 13.69
N GLY A 176 -3.75 -9.28 12.37
CA GLY A 176 -3.47 -8.10 11.58
C GLY A 176 -2.12 -8.15 10.86
N PRO A 177 -1.65 -7.01 10.34
CA PRO A 177 -0.46 -6.94 9.51
C PRO A 177 0.80 -7.22 10.33
N ARG A 178 1.72 -7.96 9.71
CA ARG A 178 3.06 -8.29 10.21
C ARG A 178 4.06 -8.03 9.11
N CYS A 179 5.20 -7.46 9.49
CA CYS A 179 6.37 -7.52 8.62
C CYS A 179 6.91 -8.95 8.68
N VAL A 180 7.12 -9.57 7.52
CA VAL A 180 7.74 -10.89 7.40
C VAL A 180 8.84 -10.80 6.37
N GLU A 181 9.89 -11.59 6.53
CA GLU A 181 10.91 -11.69 5.51
C GLU A 181 10.40 -12.58 4.38
N VAL A 182 10.53 -12.13 3.13
CA VAL A 182 10.09 -12.88 1.95
C VAL A 182 11.31 -13.26 1.12
N GLN A 183 11.29 -14.47 0.57
CA GLN A 183 12.26 -14.93 -0.40
C GLN A 183 11.54 -15.52 -1.62
N CYS A 184 12.08 -15.25 -2.81
CA CYS A 184 11.65 -15.89 -4.05
C CYS A 184 12.69 -16.95 -4.41
N THR A 185 12.36 -18.23 -4.27
CA THR A 185 13.29 -19.35 -4.56
C THR A 185 13.27 -19.76 -6.03
N SER A 186 12.17 -19.47 -6.73
CA SER A 186 12.03 -19.61 -8.19
C SER A 186 11.03 -18.59 -8.71
N ALA A 187 10.82 -18.54 -10.03
CA ALA A 187 9.91 -17.57 -10.67
C ALA A 187 8.49 -17.55 -10.08
N ASN A 188 8.00 -18.69 -9.59
CA ASN A 188 6.62 -18.85 -9.11
C ASN A 188 6.54 -19.37 -7.66
N VAL A 189 7.66 -19.42 -6.93
CA VAL A 189 7.67 -19.91 -5.55
C VAL A 189 8.15 -18.81 -4.63
N VAL A 190 7.23 -18.36 -3.79
CA VAL A 190 7.46 -17.39 -2.73
C VAL A 190 7.44 -18.14 -1.40
N SER A 191 8.39 -17.85 -0.52
CA SER A 191 8.37 -18.32 0.86
C SER A 191 8.55 -17.14 1.79
N PHE A 192 7.99 -17.23 2.99
CA PHE A 192 8.08 -16.18 4.00
C PHE A 192 8.51 -16.76 5.34
N ARG A 193 9.12 -15.91 6.17
CA ARG A 193 9.53 -16.22 7.53
C ARG A 193 8.96 -15.20 8.49
N VAL A 194 8.23 -15.70 9.49
CA VAL A 194 7.70 -14.92 10.60
C VAL A 194 8.77 -14.81 11.70
N GLY A 195 8.79 -13.71 12.44
CA GLY A 195 9.74 -13.51 13.54
C GLY A 195 9.66 -14.64 14.57
N GLY A 196 10.82 -15.15 14.99
CA GLY A 196 10.90 -16.24 15.97
C GLY A 196 10.64 -17.66 15.43
N SER A 197 10.13 -17.83 14.20
CA SER A 197 9.87 -19.15 13.62
C SER A 197 11.13 -19.92 13.19
N GLY A 198 12.22 -19.20 12.89
CA GLY A 198 13.51 -19.78 12.46
C GLY A 198 13.51 -20.48 11.09
N SER A 199 12.36 -20.60 10.41
CA SER A 199 12.21 -21.35 9.16
C SER A 199 11.30 -20.63 8.17
N TYR A 200 11.53 -20.88 6.88
CA TYR A 200 10.69 -20.35 5.82
C TYR A 200 9.53 -21.29 5.51
N THR A 201 8.34 -20.72 5.38
CA THR A 201 7.12 -21.40 4.93
C THR A 201 6.80 -20.97 3.51
N GLN A 202 6.55 -21.91 2.62
CA GLN A 202 6.17 -21.62 1.25
C GLN A 202 4.72 -21.09 1.20
N CYS A 203 4.47 -20.02 0.43
CA CYS A 203 3.12 -19.60 0.08
C CYS A 203 2.49 -20.63 -0.86
N GLY A 204 1.30 -21.14 -0.49
CA GLY A 204 0.51 -22.08 -1.30
C GLY A 204 -0.22 -21.41 -2.45
#